data_AF-N2BBH0-F1
#
_entry.id   AF-N2BBH0-F1
#
_cell.length_a   1.000
_cell.length_b   1.000
_cell.length_c   1.000
_cell.angle_alpha   90.00
_cell.angle_beta   90.00
_cell.angle_gamma   90.00
#
_symmetry.space_group_name_H-M   'P 1'
#
loop_
_entity.id
_entity.type
_entity.pdbx_description
1 polymer ?
#
loop_
_entity_poly.entity_id
_entity_poly.type
_entity_poly.pdbx_seq_one_letter_code
_entity_poly.pdbx_strand_id
1 'polypeptide(L)'
;MDVNQFALYQLKNIPENRQIRFPPYSTLQEKGIQIQYKDHTQVYLARMQPGDEPEQIRRRFNEKLPRTFHGHSISVSDVLVLNKGGVVTSYYVEKDGFTVIAGFIQKGSSGALVSIDTADFHIEGKEGSWHAFDSIIIDGRQFFLMEHETYGKEVAWVVLDEEGKIIVDHTY
;
A
#
# COMPACT_ATOMS: atom_id res chain seq x y z
N MET A 1 7.05 15.50 14.71
CA MET A 1 5.62 15.41 15.03
C MET A 1 5.24 13.97 14.79
N ASP A 2 4.81 13.23 15.81
CA ASP A 2 4.32 11.87 15.62
C ASP A 2 3.02 11.92 14.81
N VAL A 3 3.11 11.63 13.52
CA VAL A 3 1.94 11.58 12.65
C VAL A 3 1.29 10.22 12.86
N ASN A 4 0.36 10.15 13.82
CA ASN A 4 -0.46 8.97 14.10
C ASN A 4 -1.89 9.21 13.56
N GLN A 5 -2.14 8.78 12.34
CA GLN A 5 -3.37 9.05 11.60
C GLN A 5 -3.81 7.83 10.79
N PHE A 6 -5.10 7.73 10.51
CA PHE A 6 -5.62 6.75 9.57
C PHE A 6 -6.59 7.39 8.58
N ALA A 7 -6.61 6.84 7.38
CA ALA A 7 -7.55 7.19 6.33
C ALA A 7 -8.30 5.93 5.89
N LEU A 8 -9.60 6.08 5.60
CA LEU A 8 -10.41 5.02 5.02
C LEU A 8 -10.76 5.39 3.58
N TYR A 9 -10.47 4.46 2.68
CA TYR A 9 -10.74 4.55 1.25
C TYR A 9 -11.79 3.52 0.87
N GLN A 10 -12.85 3.96 0.21
CA GLN A 10 -13.92 3.08 -0.27
C GLN A 10 -13.89 2.96 -1.77
N LEU A 11 -14.08 1.74 -2.26
CA LEU A 11 -14.12 1.46 -3.68
C LEU A 11 -15.24 2.26 -4.35
N LYS A 12 -14.91 2.97 -5.43
CA LYS A 12 -15.92 3.74 -6.19
C LYS A 12 -16.95 2.78 -6.78
N ASN A 13 -18.22 3.11 -6.62
CA ASN A 13 -19.31 2.34 -7.21
C ASN A 13 -19.53 2.72 -8.69
N ILE A 14 -18.57 2.34 -9.53
CA ILE A 14 -18.56 2.57 -10.98
C ILE A 14 -18.45 1.25 -11.75
N PRO A 15 -18.94 1.15 -12.99
CA PRO A 15 -18.92 -0.09 -13.78
C PRO A 15 -17.53 -0.72 -13.95
N GLU A 16 -16.48 0.09 -14.04
CA GLU A 16 -15.08 -0.31 -14.23
C GLU A 16 -14.58 -1.14 -13.04
N ASN A 17 -15.08 -0.85 -11.84
CA ASN A 17 -14.66 -1.49 -10.60
C ASN A 17 -15.39 -2.81 -10.31
N ARG A 18 -16.28 -3.27 -11.21
CA ARG A 18 -17.09 -4.49 -10.97
C ARG A 18 -16.25 -5.72 -10.65
N GLN A 19 -15.10 -5.88 -11.31
CA GLN A 19 -14.24 -7.04 -11.14
C GLN A 19 -13.49 -7.06 -9.81
N ILE A 20 -13.33 -5.89 -9.17
CA ILE A 20 -12.62 -5.72 -7.89
C ILE A 20 -13.57 -5.45 -6.71
N ARG A 21 -14.87 -5.60 -6.92
CA ARG A 21 -15.89 -5.35 -5.89
C ARG A 21 -16.23 -6.63 -5.11
N PHE A 22 -15.80 -6.66 -3.86
CA PHE A 22 -15.95 -7.76 -2.90
C PHE A 22 -15.18 -9.08 -3.13
N PRO A 23 -14.17 -9.22 -4.03
CA PRO A 23 -13.33 -10.41 -4.03
C PRO A 23 -12.34 -10.38 -2.84
N PRO A 24 -11.91 -11.53 -2.30
CA PRO A 24 -10.73 -11.60 -1.46
C PRO A 24 -9.48 -11.12 -2.22
N TYR A 25 -8.47 -10.64 -1.51
CA TYR A 25 -7.24 -10.14 -2.15
C TYR A 25 -6.52 -11.23 -2.96
N SER A 26 -6.53 -12.47 -2.48
CA SER A 26 -5.91 -13.61 -3.19
C SER A 26 -6.46 -13.80 -4.61
N THR A 27 -7.77 -13.65 -4.80
CA THR A 27 -8.41 -13.73 -6.12
C THR A 27 -7.98 -12.60 -7.05
N LEU A 28 -7.66 -11.43 -6.50
CA LEU A 28 -7.12 -10.31 -7.29
C LEU A 28 -5.69 -10.60 -7.73
N GLN A 29 -4.87 -11.15 -6.83
CA GLN A 29 -3.50 -11.56 -7.14
C GLN A 29 -3.46 -12.64 -8.24
N GLU A 30 -4.30 -13.67 -8.15
CA GLU A 30 -4.41 -14.72 -9.17
C GLU A 30 -4.77 -14.17 -10.57
N LYS A 31 -5.50 -13.05 -10.61
CA LYS A 31 -5.91 -12.38 -11.85
C LYS A 31 -4.93 -11.30 -12.30
N GLY A 32 -3.84 -11.07 -11.56
CA GLY A 32 -2.90 -9.97 -11.81
C GLY A 32 -3.53 -8.58 -11.65
N ILE A 33 -4.60 -8.45 -10.87
CA ILE A 33 -5.30 -7.19 -10.65
C ILE A 33 -4.70 -6.50 -9.43
N GLN A 34 -4.10 -5.33 -9.64
CA GLN A 34 -3.63 -4.47 -8.57
C GLN A 34 -4.74 -3.55 -8.07
N ILE A 35 -4.81 -3.36 -6.75
CA ILE A 35 -5.70 -2.39 -6.10
C ILE A 35 -5.09 -1.00 -6.21
N GLN A 36 -5.76 -0.09 -6.92
CA GLN A 36 -5.22 1.25 -7.19
C GLN A 36 -5.97 2.34 -6.41
N TYR A 37 -5.24 3.33 -5.93
CA TYR A 37 -5.80 4.53 -5.28
C TYR A 37 -6.89 5.20 -6.12
N LYS A 38 -6.68 5.32 -7.44
CA LYS A 38 -7.59 6.01 -8.35
C LYS A 38 -8.99 5.38 -8.40
N ASP A 39 -9.11 4.10 -8.04
CA ASP A 39 -10.37 3.36 -8.04
C ASP A 39 -11.16 3.57 -6.74
N HIS A 40 -10.59 4.30 -5.78
CA HIS A 40 -11.14 4.52 -4.44
C HIS A 40 -11.37 6.01 -4.14
N THR A 41 -12.23 6.28 -3.18
CA THR A 41 -12.50 7.61 -2.63
C THR A 41 -12.11 7.63 -1.16
N GLN A 42 -11.33 8.63 -0.74
CA GLN A 42 -11.08 8.86 0.69
C GLN A 42 -12.37 9.37 1.35
N VAL A 43 -12.98 8.53 2.19
CA VAL A 43 -14.25 8.85 2.87
C VAL A 43 -14.06 9.30 4.33
N TYR A 44 -12.86 9.08 4.88
CA TYR A 44 -12.54 9.44 6.25
C TYR A 44 -11.06 9.67 6.46
N LEU A 45 -10.72 10.59 7.36
CA LEU A 45 -9.37 10.84 7.86
C LEU A 45 -9.47 11.27 9.33
N ALA A 46 -8.72 10.63 10.21
CA ALA A 46 -8.68 10.99 11.63
C ALA A 46 -7.35 10.61 12.27
N ARG A 47 -7.15 11.10 13.50
CA ARG A 47 -6.04 10.66 14.35
C ARG A 47 -6.33 9.27 14.90
N MET A 48 -5.26 8.48 15.03
CA MET A 48 -5.31 7.18 15.69
C MET A 48 -5.31 7.34 17.21
N GLN A 49 -5.98 6.42 17.90
CA GLN A 49 -5.83 6.25 19.35
C GLN A 49 -4.53 5.46 19.63
N PRO A 50 -3.92 5.63 20.82
CA PRO A 50 -2.77 4.83 21.22
C PRO A 50 -3.08 3.33 21.14
N GLY A 51 -2.25 2.57 20.43
CA GLY A 51 -2.42 1.12 20.26
C GLY A 51 -3.43 0.69 19.20
N ASP A 52 -3.88 1.60 18.32
CA ASP A 52 -4.76 1.24 17.21
C ASP A 52 -4.07 0.32 16.20
N GLU A 53 -4.63 -0.87 16.00
CA GLU A 53 -4.42 -1.72 14.82
C GLU A 53 -5.70 -1.68 13.94
N PRO A 54 -5.63 -2.16 12.69
CA PRO A 54 -6.78 -2.20 11.78
C PRO A 54 -8.06 -2.77 12.41
N GLU A 55 -7.95 -3.81 13.22
CA GLU A 55 -9.05 -4.51 13.87
C GLU A 55 -9.78 -3.61 14.88
N GLN A 56 -9.06 -2.86 15.72
CA GLN A 56 -9.67 -1.93 16.68
C GLN A 56 -10.39 -0.80 15.96
N ILE A 57 -9.82 -0.30 14.86
CA ILE A 57 -10.45 0.73 14.04
C ILE A 57 -11.77 0.20 13.46
N ARG A 58 -11.75 -0.96 12.79
CA ARG A 58 -12.98 -1.58 12.26
C ARG A 58 -14.01 -1.85 13.33
N ARG A 59 -13.60 -2.36 14.50
CA ARG A 59 -14.48 -2.59 15.64
C ARG A 59 -15.19 -1.31 16.08
N ARG A 60 -14.47 -0.21 16.25
CA ARG A 60 -15.08 1.07 16.66
C ARG A 60 -16.08 1.60 15.64
N PHE A 61 -15.78 1.48 14.35
CA PHE A 61 -16.72 1.88 13.30
C PHE A 61 -17.99 1.03 13.33
N ASN A 62 -17.88 -0.27 13.60
CA ASN A 62 -19.03 -1.16 13.74
C ASN A 62 -19.86 -0.85 15.01
N GLU A 63 -19.22 -0.47 16.11
CA GLU A 63 -19.89 -0.10 17.35
C GLU A 63 -20.59 1.26 17.25
N LYS A 64 -19.92 2.26 16.66
CA LYS A 64 -20.45 3.62 16.50
C LYS A 64 -19.74 4.38 15.39
N LEU A 65 -20.45 4.63 14.29
CA LEU A 65 -19.94 5.46 13.20
C LEU A 65 -19.70 6.91 13.67
N PRO A 66 -18.54 7.52 13.33
CA PRO A 66 -18.31 8.94 13.56
C PRO A 66 -19.35 9.80 12.82
N ARG A 67 -19.76 10.93 13.40
CA ARG A 67 -20.71 11.86 12.74
C ARG A 67 -20.18 12.46 11.44
N THR A 68 -18.87 12.57 11.31
CA THR A 68 -18.20 13.10 10.11
C THR A 68 -17.94 12.02 9.06
N PHE A 69 -18.38 10.79 9.29
CA PHE A 69 -18.23 9.69 8.35
C PHE A 69 -19.38 9.67 7.33
N HIS A 70 -19.04 9.76 6.05
CA HIS A 70 -20.01 9.86 4.95
C HIS A 70 -19.93 8.68 3.97
N GLY A 71 -19.37 7.55 4.41
CA GLY A 71 -19.23 6.32 3.62
C GLY A 71 -20.20 5.21 4.05
N HIS A 72 -20.06 4.03 3.43
CA HIS A 72 -20.74 2.81 3.88
C HIS A 72 -19.98 2.13 5.03
N SER A 73 -20.54 1.08 5.63
CA SER A 73 -19.80 0.26 6.59
C SER A 73 -18.52 -0.30 5.98
N ILE A 74 -17.45 -0.39 6.78
CA ILE A 74 -16.18 -0.99 6.35
C ILE A 74 -16.43 -2.41 5.86
N SER A 75 -16.04 -2.70 4.62
CA SER A 75 -16.36 -3.93 3.91
C SER A 75 -15.23 -4.38 2.99
N VAL A 76 -15.33 -5.61 2.46
CA VAL A 76 -14.35 -6.14 1.51
C VAL A 76 -14.15 -5.15 0.35
N SER A 77 -12.90 -4.98 -0.09
CA SER A 77 -12.50 -4.02 -1.13
C SER A 77 -12.35 -2.58 -0.68
N ASP A 78 -12.64 -2.25 0.57
CA ASP A 78 -12.15 -1.01 1.16
C ASP A 78 -10.66 -1.12 1.46
N VAL A 79 -9.99 0.03 1.59
CA VAL A 79 -8.59 0.10 2.00
C VAL A 79 -8.47 1.02 3.21
N LEU A 80 -7.88 0.49 4.28
CA LEU A 80 -7.52 1.23 5.47
C LEU A 80 -6.03 1.57 5.40
N VAL A 81 -5.70 2.86 5.46
CA VAL A 81 -4.31 3.32 5.43
C VAL A 81 -3.96 3.88 6.80
N LEU A 82 -2.92 3.34 7.42
CA LEU A 82 -2.41 3.80 8.71
C LEU A 82 -1.08 4.52 8.49
N ASN A 83 -0.91 5.67 9.13
CA ASN A 83 0.37 6.33 9.31
C ASN A 83 0.69 6.25 10.81
N LYS A 84 1.67 5.41 11.17
CA LYS A 84 2.12 5.18 12.54
C LYS A 84 3.55 5.67 12.67
N GLY A 85 3.74 6.77 13.39
CA GLY A 85 5.07 7.33 13.60
C GLY A 85 5.83 7.61 12.30
N GLY A 86 5.13 8.02 11.23
CA GLY A 86 5.74 8.30 9.92
C GLY A 86 5.77 7.11 8.96
N VAL A 87 5.51 5.89 9.43
CA VAL A 87 5.41 4.69 8.58
C VAL A 87 3.99 4.54 8.06
N VAL A 88 3.83 4.55 6.74
CA VAL A 88 2.52 4.37 6.09
C VAL A 88 2.34 2.92 5.63
N THR A 89 1.27 2.28 6.08
CA THR A 89 0.89 0.91 5.70
C THR A 89 -0.54 0.90 5.20
N SER A 90 -0.78 0.24 4.07
CA SER A 90 -2.11 0.09 3.47
C SER A 90 -2.62 -1.32 3.70
N TYR A 91 -3.87 -1.43 4.12
CA TYR A 91 -4.54 -2.67 4.49
C TYR A 91 -5.80 -2.83 3.64
N TYR A 92 -5.79 -3.81 2.75
CA TYR A 92 -6.99 -4.28 2.09
C TYR A 92 -7.93 -4.91 3.12
N VAL A 93 -9.18 -4.48 3.14
CA VAL A 93 -10.19 -5.04 4.04
C VAL A 93 -10.63 -6.38 3.51
N GLU A 94 -10.45 -7.43 4.31
CA GLU A 94 -10.97 -8.77 4.05
C GLU A 94 -12.27 -9.01 4.83
N LYS A 95 -12.96 -10.10 4.49
CA LYS A 95 -14.18 -10.48 5.20
C LYS A 95 -13.94 -10.59 6.70
N ASP A 96 -12.89 -11.32 7.08
CA ASP A 96 -12.57 -11.69 8.46
C ASP A 96 -11.19 -11.15 8.93
N GLY A 97 -10.68 -10.09 8.29
CA GLY A 97 -9.39 -9.52 8.66
C GLY A 97 -8.92 -8.43 7.70
N PHE A 98 -7.60 -8.34 7.54
CA PHE A 98 -6.94 -7.40 6.65
C PHE A 98 -5.73 -8.06 5.99
N THR A 99 -5.45 -7.66 4.75
CA THR A 99 -4.25 -8.04 4.02
C THR A 99 -3.42 -6.80 3.76
N VAL A 100 -2.14 -6.80 4.14
CA VAL A 100 -1.23 -5.68 3.80
C VAL A 100 -1.05 -5.63 2.29
N ILE A 101 -1.22 -4.44 1.71
CA ILE A 101 -1.05 -4.22 0.27
C ILE A 101 0.00 -3.15 0.00
N ALA A 102 0.83 -3.44 -0.99
CA ALA A 102 1.86 -2.57 -1.52
C ALA A 102 1.27 -1.51 -2.46
N GLY A 103 1.96 -0.37 -2.59
CA GLY A 103 1.77 0.55 -3.73
C GLY A 103 0.40 1.22 -3.83
N PHE A 104 -0.47 1.09 -2.81
CA PHE A 104 -1.76 1.76 -2.81
C PHE A 104 -1.61 3.27 -2.70
N ILE A 105 -0.84 3.77 -1.72
CA ILE A 105 -0.45 5.18 -1.68
C ILE A 105 0.83 5.34 -2.47
N GLN A 106 0.76 6.05 -3.59
CA GLN A 106 1.92 6.42 -4.39
C GLN A 106 2.17 7.92 -4.26
N LYS A 107 3.39 8.31 -3.95
CA LYS A 107 3.83 9.69 -4.18
C LYS A 107 4.25 9.80 -5.63
N GLY A 108 3.36 10.34 -6.46
CA GLY A 108 3.70 10.69 -7.83
C GLY A 108 4.68 11.85 -7.82
N SER A 109 5.98 11.58 -7.96
CA SER A 109 6.96 12.59 -8.31
C SER A 109 7.25 12.48 -9.81
N SER A 110 6.93 13.54 -10.57
CA SER A 110 7.15 13.60 -12.02
C SER A 110 8.63 13.53 -12.44
N GLY A 111 9.56 13.39 -11.49
CA GLY A 111 10.99 13.21 -11.72
C GLY A 111 11.62 12.06 -10.94
N ALA A 112 10.83 11.17 -10.32
CA ALA A 112 11.38 9.97 -9.69
C ALA A 112 11.94 9.01 -10.75
N LEU A 113 13.11 8.44 -10.49
CA LEU A 113 13.73 7.40 -11.33
C LEU A 113 13.13 6.03 -11.04
N VAL A 114 12.71 5.79 -9.80
CA VAL A 114 12.08 4.53 -9.37
C VAL A 114 10.65 4.79 -8.93
N SER A 115 9.76 3.90 -9.36
CA SER A 115 8.34 3.87 -9.03
C SER A 115 7.91 2.41 -8.84
N ILE A 116 6.67 2.18 -8.36
CA ILE A 116 6.17 0.81 -8.20
C ILE A 116 5.98 0.08 -9.55
N ASP A 117 5.89 0.82 -10.65
CA ASP A 117 5.77 0.27 -12.01
C ASP A 117 7.14 0.09 -12.69
N THR A 118 8.24 0.35 -11.96
CA THR A 118 9.61 0.22 -12.51
C THR A 118 9.96 -1.24 -12.77
N ALA A 119 10.37 -1.53 -14.00
CA ALA A 119 10.92 -2.80 -14.46
C ALA A 119 12.14 -2.51 -15.35
N ASP A 120 12.92 -3.55 -15.66
CA ASP A 120 14.18 -3.51 -16.40
C ASP A 120 15.22 -2.51 -15.82
N PHE A 121 15.18 -2.31 -14.50
CA PHE A 121 16.02 -1.32 -13.83
C PHE A 121 17.40 -1.90 -13.53
N HIS A 122 18.44 -1.17 -13.92
CA HIS A 122 19.83 -1.54 -13.67
C HIS A 122 20.32 -0.79 -12.43
N ILE A 123 20.63 -1.54 -11.38
CA ILE A 123 21.15 -0.99 -10.12
C ILE A 123 22.67 -0.95 -10.21
N GLU A 124 23.28 0.22 -9.98
CA GLU A 124 24.73 0.38 -10.01
C GLU A 124 25.42 -0.60 -9.04
N GLY A 125 26.38 -1.39 -9.54
CA GLY A 125 27.10 -2.39 -8.75
C GLY A 125 26.34 -3.70 -8.53
N LYS A 126 25.15 -3.89 -9.11
CA LYS A 126 24.42 -5.15 -9.14
C LYS A 126 24.27 -5.64 -10.57
N GLU A 127 24.42 -6.95 -10.77
CA GLU A 127 24.19 -7.55 -12.07
C GLU A 127 22.69 -7.73 -12.33
N GLY A 128 22.34 -7.74 -13.63
CA GLY A 128 20.99 -8.02 -14.11
C GLY A 128 19.99 -6.87 -13.99
N SER A 129 18.77 -7.19 -14.36
CA SER A 129 17.61 -6.29 -14.34
C SER A 129 16.74 -6.56 -13.11
N TRP A 130 16.19 -5.49 -12.56
CA TRP A 130 15.40 -5.50 -11.33
C TRP A 130 14.07 -4.81 -11.56
N HIS A 131 13.02 -5.30 -10.90
CA HIS A 131 11.71 -4.66 -10.89
C HIS A 131 11.29 -4.30 -9.47
N ALA A 132 10.58 -3.19 -9.32
CA ALA A 132 9.92 -2.85 -8.07
C ALA A 132 8.68 -3.73 -7.92
N PHE A 133 8.53 -4.39 -6.77
CA PHE A 133 7.35 -5.21 -6.50
C PHE A 133 6.63 -4.84 -5.19
N ASP A 134 7.28 -4.05 -4.33
CA ASP A 134 6.66 -3.48 -3.14
C ASP A 134 7.17 -2.04 -2.91
N SER A 135 6.41 -1.25 -2.15
CA SER A 135 6.86 0.07 -1.68
C SER A 135 6.31 0.42 -0.31
N ILE A 136 7.10 1.17 0.44
CA ILE A 136 6.73 1.70 1.76
C ILE A 136 7.05 3.19 1.84
N ILE A 137 6.23 3.94 2.58
CA ILE A 137 6.51 5.36 2.85
C ILE A 137 6.93 5.49 4.31
N ILE A 138 8.10 6.08 4.54
CA ILE A 138 8.66 6.35 5.86
C ILE A 138 9.06 7.82 5.91
N ASP A 139 8.52 8.57 6.88
CA ASP A 139 8.75 10.00 7.05
C ASP A 139 8.50 10.82 5.78
N GLY A 140 7.51 10.38 4.99
CA GLY A 140 7.14 11.02 3.74
C GLY A 140 8.12 10.78 2.58
N ARG A 141 9.10 9.91 2.71
CA ARG A 141 9.93 9.42 1.60
C ARG A 141 9.43 8.06 1.16
N GLN A 142 9.36 7.82 -0.13
CA GLN A 142 8.96 6.52 -0.67
C GLN A 142 10.20 5.66 -0.93
N PHE A 143 10.10 4.39 -0.55
CA PHE A 143 11.12 3.38 -0.76
C PHE A 143 10.52 2.20 -1.51
N PHE A 144 11.32 1.57 -2.36
CA PHE A 144 10.90 0.50 -3.24
C PHE A 144 11.72 -0.74 -2.98
N LEU A 145 11.03 -1.87 -2.83
CA LEU A 145 11.65 -3.17 -2.72
C LEU A 145 11.82 -3.75 -4.13
N MET A 146 13.07 -4.05 -4.47
CA MET A 146 13.47 -4.51 -5.79
C MET A 146 13.72 -6.01 -5.76
N GLU A 147 13.14 -6.72 -6.72
CA GLU A 147 13.39 -8.14 -6.96
C GLU A 147 14.08 -8.34 -8.31
N HIS A 148 15.06 -9.24 -8.34
CA HIS A 148 15.81 -9.56 -9.55
C HIS A 148 14.88 -10.26 -10.55
N GLU A 149 14.82 -9.81 -11.80
CA GLU A 149 13.84 -10.32 -12.76
C GLU A 149 14.11 -11.79 -13.18
N THR A 150 15.38 -12.17 -13.34
CA THR A 150 15.76 -13.55 -13.67
C THR A 150 15.71 -14.52 -12.48
N TYR A 151 16.25 -14.12 -11.33
CA TYR A 151 16.45 -15.00 -10.18
C TYR A 151 15.37 -14.86 -9.10
N GLY A 152 14.52 -13.85 -9.18
CA GLY A 152 13.45 -13.60 -8.22
C GLY A 152 13.97 -13.59 -6.77
N LYS A 153 13.37 -14.44 -5.95
CA LYS A 153 13.66 -14.63 -4.52
C LYS A 153 14.96 -15.40 -4.23
N GLU A 154 15.63 -15.94 -5.25
CA GLU A 154 16.92 -16.63 -5.06
C GLU A 154 18.06 -15.63 -4.77
N VAL A 155 17.84 -14.34 -5.02
CA VAL A 155 18.77 -13.25 -4.70
C VAL A 155 18.13 -12.35 -3.65
N ALA A 156 18.96 -11.77 -2.78
CA ALA A 156 18.50 -10.82 -1.78
C ALA A 156 17.87 -9.59 -2.43
N TRP A 157 16.70 -9.19 -1.92
CA TRP A 157 16.05 -7.96 -2.34
C TRP A 157 16.88 -6.73 -2.00
N VAL A 158 16.76 -5.69 -2.83
CA VAL A 158 17.44 -4.40 -2.64
C VAL A 158 16.39 -3.33 -2.36
N VAL A 159 16.67 -2.39 -1.45
CA VAL A 159 15.78 -1.26 -1.19
C VAL A 159 16.35 0.01 -1.83
N LEU A 160 15.58 0.63 -2.72
CA LEU A 160 15.91 1.89 -3.37
C LEU A 160 15.02 3.03 -2.86
N ASP A 161 15.51 4.26 -2.89
CA ASP A 161 14.66 5.45 -2.84
C ASP A 161 14.15 5.87 -4.24
N GLU A 162 13.36 6.93 -4.30
CA GLU A 162 12.79 7.50 -5.54
C GLU A 162 13.87 7.95 -6.56
N GLU A 163 15.11 8.20 -6.13
CA GLU A 163 16.24 8.58 -6.98
C GLU A 163 17.07 7.37 -7.43
N GLY A 164 16.66 6.15 -7.08
CA GLY A 164 17.38 4.91 -7.43
C GLY A 164 18.61 4.66 -6.57
N LYS A 165 18.77 5.40 -5.46
CA LYS A 165 19.88 5.19 -4.53
C LYS A 165 19.58 4.01 -3.61
N ILE A 166 20.57 3.15 -3.44
CA ILE A 166 20.50 2.03 -2.48
C ILE A 166 20.46 2.58 -1.05
N ILE A 167 19.43 2.18 -0.31
CA ILE A 167 19.22 2.55 1.10
C ILE A 167 19.56 1.39 2.02
N VAL A 168 19.20 0.17 1.61
CA VAL A 168 19.57 -1.07 2.29
C VAL A 168 19.99 -2.07 1.23
N ASP A 169 21.16 -2.66 1.43
CA ASP A 169 21.64 -3.81 0.69
C ASP A 169 21.92 -4.95 1.67
N HIS A 170 21.35 -6.11 1.41
CA HIS A 170 21.65 -7.33 2.17
C HIS A 170 22.74 -8.13 1.44
N THR A 171 23.90 -7.51 1.26
CA THR A 171 25.13 -8.20 0.89
C THR A 171 25.88 -8.57 2.16
N TYR A 172 25.93 -9.88 2.46
CA TYR A 172 26.86 -10.45 3.44
C TYR A 172 28.20 -10.77 2.77
#